data_AF-A0AAV5DN19-F1
#
_entry.id   AF-A0AAV5DN19-F1
#
_cell.length_a   1.000
_cell.length_b   1.000
_cell.length_c   1.000
_cell.angle_alpha   90.00
_cell.angle_beta   90.00
_cell.angle_gamma   90.00
#
_symmetry.space_group_name_H-M   'P 1'
#
loop_
_entity.id
_entity.type
_entity.pdbx_description
1 polymer ?
#
loop_
_entity_poly.entity_id
_entity_poly.type
_entity_poly.pdbx_seq_one_letter_code
_entity_poly.pdbx_strand_id
1 'polypeptide(L)'
;MGHSLADIAPRMVERVPARIQSTRTVAEGLQNQNWANDIQGGLSLIGLYEYFQLWDSVAKILLSNEEDAHTWKLDASGQYSSKSAYRAFFNGATTFEP
;
A
#
# COMPACT_ATOMS: atom_id res chain seq x y z
N MET A 1 -1.27 -6.17 6.68
CA MET A 1 -1.61 -6.45 5.26
C MET A 1 -1.64 -5.11 4.55
N GLY A 2 -1.14 -5.03 3.32
CA GLY A 2 -1.38 -3.86 2.47
C GLY A 2 -2.79 -3.95 1.88
N HIS A 3 -3.46 -2.82 1.70
CA HIS A 3 -4.71 -2.72 0.95
C HIS A 3 -4.46 -1.82 -0.26
N SER A 4 -5.03 -2.18 -1.40
CA SER A 4 -4.98 -1.30 -2.57
C SER A 4 -5.93 -0.12 -2.38
N LEU A 5 -5.70 0.95 -3.13
CA LEU A 5 -6.54 2.14 -3.11
C LEU A 5 -7.98 1.83 -3.56
N ALA A 6 -8.14 0.86 -4.47
CA ALA A 6 -9.44 0.37 -4.92
C ALA A 6 -10.17 -0.46 -3.84
N ASP A 7 -9.46 -1.08 -2.89
CA ASP A 7 -10.07 -1.78 -1.76
C ASP A 7 -10.59 -0.81 -0.70
N ILE A 8 -9.93 0.35 -0.55
CA ILE A 8 -10.25 1.36 0.46
C ILE A 8 -11.30 2.37 -0.04
N ALA A 9 -11.16 2.83 -1.29
CA ALA A 9 -11.90 3.95 -1.84
C ALA A 9 -12.41 3.68 -3.28
N PRO A 10 -13.23 2.63 -3.50
CA PRO A 10 -13.62 2.20 -4.84
C PRO A 10 -14.40 3.25 -5.63
N ARG A 11 -15.33 4.00 -5.02
CA ARG A 11 -16.13 5.03 -5.70
C ARG A 11 -15.31 6.25 -6.10
N MET A 12 -14.29 6.58 -5.32
CA MET A 12 -13.33 7.61 -5.67
C MET A 12 -12.43 7.15 -6.83
N VAL A 13 -11.91 5.91 -6.76
CA VAL A 13 -11.06 5.34 -7.82
C VAL A 13 -11.79 5.21 -9.15
N GLU A 14 -13.09 4.89 -9.16
CA GLU A 14 -13.95 4.92 -10.36
C GLU A 14 -13.91 6.27 -11.11
N ARG A 15 -13.59 7.37 -10.41
CA ARG A 15 -13.50 8.72 -10.98
C ARG A 15 -12.12 9.08 -11.47
N VAL A 16 -11.12 8.24 -11.24
CA VAL A 16 -9.76 8.45 -11.75
C VAL A 16 -9.63 7.69 -13.07
N PRO A 17 -9.15 8.32 -14.16
CA PRO A 17 -8.93 7.64 -15.42
C PRO A 17 -7.99 6.44 -15.28
N ALA A 18 -8.30 5.33 -15.95
CA ALA A 18 -7.51 4.09 -15.89
C ALA A 18 -6.02 4.29 -16.20
N ARG A 19 -5.70 5.22 -17.12
CA ARG A 19 -4.30 5.58 -17.44
C ARG A 19 -3.58 6.15 -16.21
N ILE A 20 -4.23 7.02 -15.45
CA ILE A 20 -3.63 7.61 -14.26
C ILE A 20 -3.48 6.55 -13.18
N GLN A 21 -4.49 5.69 -12.98
CA GLN A 21 -4.41 4.59 -12.02
C GLN A 21 -3.21 3.66 -12.26
N SER A 22 -2.80 3.46 -13.52
CA SER A 22 -1.68 2.57 -13.87
C SER A 22 -0.32 3.26 -13.97
N THR A 23 -0.26 4.57 -14.18
CA THR A 23 1.03 5.28 -14.39
C THR A 23 1.44 6.17 -13.22
N ARG A 24 0.49 6.68 -12.42
CA ARG A 24 0.78 7.62 -11.34
C ARG A 24 1.48 6.88 -10.20
N THR A 25 2.65 7.36 -9.82
CA THR A 25 3.35 6.86 -8.63
C THR A 25 2.82 7.53 -7.36
N VAL A 26 2.99 6.88 -6.21
CA VAL A 26 2.65 7.48 -4.90
C VAL A 26 3.40 8.79 -4.69
N ALA A 27 4.67 8.86 -5.11
CA ALA A 27 5.47 10.08 -5.02
C ALA A 27 4.87 11.26 -5.81
N GLU A 28 4.51 11.02 -7.07
CA GLU A 28 3.86 12.05 -7.90
C GLU A 28 2.48 12.45 -7.35
N GLY A 29 1.72 11.49 -6.83
CA GLY A 29 0.39 11.73 -6.28
C GLY A 29 0.43 12.56 -5.00
N LEU A 30 1.35 12.24 -4.08
CA LEU A 30 1.47 12.94 -2.80
C LEU A 30 2.13 14.31 -2.93
N GLN A 31 3.00 14.51 -3.92
CA GLN A 31 3.62 15.81 -4.16
C GLN A 31 2.53 16.87 -4.38
N ASN A 32 2.52 17.90 -3.53
CA ASN A 32 1.53 18.99 -3.57
C ASN A 32 0.06 18.51 -3.63
N GLN A 33 -0.25 17.34 -3.06
CA GLN A 33 -1.61 16.78 -3.04
C GLN A 33 -2.18 16.54 -4.45
N ASN A 34 -1.32 16.34 -5.45
CA ASN A 34 -1.69 16.34 -6.85
C ASN A 34 -2.68 15.21 -7.22
N TRP A 35 -2.72 14.13 -6.44
CA TRP A 35 -3.69 13.04 -6.60
C TRP A 35 -5.15 13.50 -6.55
N ALA A 36 -5.47 14.60 -5.85
CA ALA A 36 -6.83 15.14 -5.83
C ALA A 36 -7.26 15.69 -7.20
N ASN A 37 -6.31 16.19 -8.00
CA ASN A 37 -6.55 16.69 -9.36
C ASN A 37 -6.80 15.57 -10.38
N ASP A 38 -6.42 14.33 -10.03
CA ASP A 38 -6.60 13.17 -10.90
C ASP A 38 -8.06 12.67 -10.90
N ILE A 39 -8.89 13.14 -9.95
CA ILE A 39 -10.31 12.80 -9.82
C ILE A 39 -11.12 13.62 -10.85
N GLN A 40 -11.89 12.94 -11.70
CA GLN A 40 -12.68 13.58 -12.74
C GLN A 40 -14.17 13.64 -12.43
N GLY A 41 -14.76 14.79 -12.74
CA GLY A 41 -16.19 15.05 -12.51
C GLY A 41 -16.53 15.17 -11.01
N GLY A 42 -17.81 15.04 -10.70
CA GLY A 42 -18.28 15.06 -9.31
C GLY A 42 -18.16 13.70 -8.64
N LEU A 43 -17.84 13.72 -7.35
CA LEU A 43 -17.97 12.55 -6.47
C LEU A 43 -19.40 12.45 -5.93
N SER A 44 -19.88 11.21 -5.76
CA SER A 44 -21.08 10.96 -4.95
C SER A 44 -20.80 11.24 -3.47
N LEU A 45 -21.84 11.28 -2.63
CA LEU A 45 -21.65 11.45 -1.18
C LEU A 45 -20.73 10.36 -0.59
N ILE A 46 -20.87 9.12 -1.08
CA ILE A 46 -20.01 7.99 -0.66
C ILE A 46 -18.58 8.22 -1.16
N GLY A 47 -18.40 8.64 -2.42
CA GLY A 47 -17.07 8.94 -2.95
C GLY A 47 -16.37 10.10 -2.22
N LEU A 48 -17.13 11.10 -1.74
CA LEU A 48 -16.59 12.16 -0.89
C LEU A 48 -16.14 11.63 0.47
N TYR A 49 -16.92 10.74 1.09
CA TYR A 49 -16.53 10.09 2.34
C TYR A 49 -15.23 9.29 2.16
N GLU A 50 -15.14 8.49 1.10
CA GLU A 50 -13.94 7.73 0.74
C GLU A 50 -12.73 8.65 0.50
N TYR A 51 -12.94 9.78 -0.20
CA TYR A 51 -11.90 10.79 -0.40
C TYR A 51 -11.36 11.32 0.93
N PHE A 52 -12.22 11.68 1.88
CA PHE A 52 -11.77 12.18 3.18
C PHE A 52 -11.07 11.11 4.02
N GLN A 53 -11.54 9.86 3.97
CA GLN A 53 -10.89 8.75 4.65
C GLN A 53 -9.47 8.50 4.12
N LEU A 54 -9.32 8.52 2.79
CA LEU A 54 -8.01 8.40 2.15
C LEU A 54 -7.13 9.60 2.50
N TRP A 55 -7.68 10.82 2.40
CA TRP A 55 -7.01 12.07 2.75
C TRP A 55 -6.37 12.00 4.14
N ASP A 56 -7.13 11.64 5.17
CA ASP A 56 -6.59 11.55 6.55
C ASP A 56 -5.52 10.46 6.72
N SER A 57 -5.61 9.40 5.91
CA SER A 57 -4.64 8.30 5.90
C SER A 57 -3.32 8.71 5.26
N VAL A 58 -3.38 9.45 4.15
CA VAL A 58 -2.18 9.81 3.36
C VAL A 58 -1.56 11.14 3.77
N ALA A 59 -2.30 12.05 4.40
CA ALA A 59 -1.82 13.38 4.78
C ALA A 59 -0.62 13.36 5.74
N LYS A 60 -0.44 12.25 6.47
CA LYS A 60 0.66 12.05 7.44
C LYS A 60 1.87 11.35 6.82
N ILE A 61 1.81 10.93 5.56
CA ILE A 61 2.90 10.22 4.89
C ILE A 61 3.94 11.24 4.45
N LEU A 62 5.17 11.06 4.94
CA LEU A 62 6.35 11.80 4.49
C LEU A 62 7.21 10.85 3.68
N LEU A 63 7.40 11.17 2.41
CA LEU A 63 8.29 10.40 1.54
C LEU A 63 9.73 10.88 1.75
N SER A 64 10.62 9.93 2.01
CA SER A 64 12.07 10.13 1.99
C SER A 64 12.65 9.70 0.64
N ASN A 65 13.83 10.23 0.30
CA ASN A 65 14.59 9.79 -0.88
C ASN A 65 15.45 8.55 -0.61
N GLU A 66 15.34 7.98 0.59
CA GLU A 66 16.02 6.74 0.99
C GLU A 66 15.37 5.54 0.31
N GLU A 67 16.16 4.49 0.06
CA GLU A 67 15.62 3.23 -0.46
C GLU A 67 14.67 2.58 0.56
N ASP A 68 13.62 1.94 0.05
CA ASP A 68 12.67 1.21 0.88
C ASP A 68 13.37 0.08 1.63
N ALA A 69 13.22 0.07 2.96
CA ALA A 69 13.75 -0.99 3.80
C ALA A 69 12.73 -2.15 3.96
N HIS A 70 13.02 -3.30 3.36
CA HIS A 70 12.22 -4.50 3.61
C HIS A 70 12.60 -5.15 4.96
N THR A 71 11.66 -5.23 5.89
CA THR A 71 11.84 -5.96 7.16
C THR A 71 11.12 -7.30 7.13
N TRP A 72 11.88 -8.39 7.20
CA TRP A 72 11.38 -9.76 7.27
C TRP A 72 10.92 -10.12 8.69
N LYS A 73 9.62 -9.97 8.97
CA LYS A 73 9.05 -10.15 10.32
C LYS A 73 9.00 -11.60 10.84
N LEU A 74 9.29 -12.58 9.99
CA LEU A 74 9.23 -14.01 10.35
C LEU A 74 10.57 -14.54 10.87
N ASP A 75 11.59 -13.70 11.00
CA ASP A 75 12.87 -14.02 11.61
C ASP A 75 13.33 -12.88 12.52
N ALA A 76 14.00 -13.22 13.62
CA ALA A 76 14.47 -12.23 14.60
C ALA A 76 15.54 -11.28 14.03
N SER A 77 16.25 -11.68 12.99
CA SER A 77 17.21 -10.80 12.31
C SER A 77 16.55 -9.65 11.53
N GLY A 78 15.25 -9.74 11.25
CA GLY A 78 14.56 -8.81 10.36
C GLY A 78 15.01 -8.91 8.90
N GLN A 79 15.88 -9.87 8.57
CA GLN A 79 16.46 -10.05 7.24
C GLN A 79 15.87 -11.27 6.54
N TYR A 80 15.58 -11.11 5.26
CA TYR A 80 15.11 -12.20 4.44
C TYR A 80 16.26 -13.15 4.09
N SER A 81 16.00 -14.45 4.14
CA SER A 81 16.84 -15.48 3.53
C SER A 81 15.97 -16.67 3.13
N SER A 82 16.40 -17.45 2.14
CA SER A 82 15.67 -18.68 1.77
C SER A 82 15.54 -19.64 2.95
N LYS A 83 16.52 -19.65 3.87
CA LYS A 83 16.49 -20.46 5.10
C LYS A 83 15.44 -19.97 6.10
N SER A 84 15.36 -18.67 6.34
CA SER A 84 14.36 -18.10 7.27
C SER A 84 12.95 -18.23 6.70
N ALA A 85 12.77 -18.07 5.38
CA ALA A 85 11.52 -18.35 4.69
C ALA A 85 11.09 -19.81 4.84
N TYR A 86 12.00 -20.76 4.59
CA TYR A 86 11.73 -22.19 4.78
C TYR A 86 11.34 -22.49 6.24
N ARG A 87 12.09 -22.00 7.22
CA ARG A 87 11.76 -22.18 8.64
C ARG A 87 10.41 -21.59 9.02
N ALA A 88 10.07 -20.42 8.50
CA ALA A 88 8.77 -19.80 8.75
C ALA A 88 7.62 -20.60 8.14
N PHE A 89 7.83 -21.14 6.93
CA PHE A 89 6.86 -22.00 6.25
C PHE A 89 6.62 -23.32 7.00
N PHE A 90 7.68 -23.92 7.54
CA PHE A 90 7.64 -25.16 8.33
C PHE A 90 7.57 -24.91 9.84
N ASN A 91 7.09 -23.74 10.26
CA ASN A 91 6.90 -23.47 11.68
C ASN A 91 5.86 -24.45 12.25
N GLY A 92 6.25 -25.22 13.28
CA GLY A 92 5.42 -26.28 13.85
C GLY A 92 5.54 -27.65 13.17
N ALA A 93 6.41 -27.80 12.15
CA ALA A 93 6.74 -29.11 11.60
C ALA A 93 7.55 -29.94 12.60
N THR A 94 7.24 -31.24 12.69
CA THR A 94 7.99 -32.19 13.52
C THR A 94 9.24 -32.65 12.80
N THR A 95 10.41 -32.41 13.41
CA THR A 95 11.65 -33.06 12.99
C THR A 95 11.68 -34.48 13.51
N PHE A 96 11.85 -35.45 12.62
CA PHE A 96 12.17 -36.82 13.01
C PHE A 96 13.68 -36.90 13.31
N GLU A 97 14.04 -37.28 14.53
CA GLU A 97 15.42 -37.67 14.85
C GLU A 97 15.72 -39.09 14.30
N PRO A 98 17.00 -39.42 14.01
CA PRO A 98 17.40 -40.75 13.55
C PRO A 98 17.06 -41.89 14.54
#